data_AF-A0A7R8WIQ0-F1
#
_entry.id   AF-A0A7R8WIQ0-F1
#
_cell.length_a   1.000
_cell.length_b   1.000
_cell.length_c   1.000
_cell.angle_alpha   90.00
_cell.angle_beta   90.00
_cell.angle_gamma   90.00
#
_symmetry.space_group_name_H-M   'P 1'
#
loop_
_entity.id
_entity.type
_entity.pdbx_description
1 polymer ?
#
loop_
_entity_poly.entity_id
_entity_poly.type
_entity_poly.pdbx_seq_one_letter_code
_entity_poly.pdbx_strand_id
1 'polypeptide(L)'
;MKRFGFLAISASQYPFIFKEATPRGYVTAYVEDTWRINTFRYPSRTGFDSPPADHFIEHYIKVMEENDVATVGCREGKVHHLDYLEYFMNLMDTYKSVPKFFLGLHSSLSHNDINIVGEHDDEIVEFFEQLNAKGHMNDTMVLLMGDHGPPHSRYRNTKGGQLEETHPFIRILMPTWFSKKYPTEYRNLLDNAESGVLLTPHDLHATFLDILDDGLFEERLRIWVTKGLDAANTRARSLFSEIPKNRECKHVAIPPQTCDCIKWSSVAAEDLLIREIVGQVVAAINKFIEVVEGRCARLFLDQILSAEGTVLNKKETYRVHFSVVPSLGTFEAFTTWNKRSRKVDVDVSKIHRTNRYNNQSQCIQQTFPELINFCFCTSS
;
A
#
# COMPACT_ATOMS: atom_id res chain seq x y z
N MET A 1 28.38 -12.19 7.78
CA MET A 1 27.86 -10.95 7.17
C MET A 1 27.75 -11.18 5.67
N LYS A 2 26.54 -11.40 5.14
CA LYS A 2 26.34 -11.42 3.70
C LYS A 2 26.45 -9.98 3.21
N ARG A 3 27.26 -9.75 2.18
CA ARG A 3 27.32 -8.48 1.46
C ARG A 3 25.90 -8.09 1.06
N PHE A 4 25.41 -6.98 1.58
CA PHE A 4 24.14 -6.39 1.17
C PHE A 4 24.36 -5.70 -0.19
N GLY A 5 24.44 -6.51 -1.25
CA GLY A 5 24.31 -6.05 -2.63
C GLY A 5 22.82 -5.94 -2.93
N PHE A 6 22.20 -4.83 -2.57
CA PHE A 6 20.79 -4.58 -2.83
C PHE A 6 20.64 -3.82 -4.14
N LEU A 7 20.67 -4.55 -5.25
CA LEU A 7 20.16 -4.04 -6.53
C LEU A 7 18.65 -3.79 -6.35
N ALA A 8 18.17 -2.63 -6.83
CA ALA A 8 16.75 -2.37 -6.93
C ALA A 8 16.08 -3.55 -7.68
N ILE A 9 15.18 -4.26 -6.99
CA ILE A 9 14.45 -5.37 -7.58
C ILE A 9 13.39 -4.78 -8.51
N SER A 10 13.46 -5.15 -9.78
CA SER A 10 12.43 -4.78 -10.75
C SER A 10 11.07 -5.35 -10.35
N ALA A 11 10.02 -4.56 -10.50
CA ALA A 11 8.66 -5.02 -10.31
C ALA A 11 8.33 -6.20 -11.26
N SER A 12 9.00 -6.28 -12.41
CA SER A 12 8.85 -7.39 -13.36
C SER A 12 9.11 -8.78 -12.77
N GLN A 13 9.78 -8.90 -11.62
CA GLN A 13 10.02 -10.19 -10.97
C GLN A 13 8.79 -10.75 -10.25
N TYR A 14 7.79 -9.93 -9.92
CA TYR A 14 6.60 -10.38 -9.20
C TYR A 14 5.55 -11.02 -10.14
N PRO A 15 4.76 -11.99 -9.65
CA PRO A 15 3.70 -12.63 -10.41
C PRO A 15 2.43 -11.76 -10.39
N PHE A 16 2.45 -10.60 -11.06
CA PHE A 16 1.28 -9.76 -11.19
C PHE A 16 0.16 -10.48 -11.94
N ILE A 17 -1.09 -10.19 -11.58
CA ILE A 17 -2.29 -10.77 -12.19
C ILE A 17 -2.35 -10.60 -13.72
N PHE A 18 -1.73 -9.55 -14.28
CA PHE A 18 -1.61 -9.35 -15.73
C PHE A 18 -0.97 -10.55 -16.42
N LYS A 19 0.05 -11.18 -15.79
CA LYS A 19 0.74 -12.36 -16.32
C LYS A 19 -0.16 -13.59 -16.37
N GLU A 20 -1.22 -13.62 -15.56
CA GLU A 20 -2.23 -14.67 -15.58
C GLU A 20 -3.37 -14.34 -16.56
N ALA A 21 -3.75 -13.06 -16.66
CA ALA A 21 -4.85 -12.62 -17.51
C ALA A 21 -4.50 -12.71 -19.01
N THR A 22 -3.34 -12.20 -19.45
CA THR A 22 -2.98 -12.13 -20.88
C THR A 22 -3.00 -13.49 -21.59
N PRO A 23 -2.41 -14.58 -21.05
CA PRO A 23 -2.47 -15.90 -21.70
C PRO A 23 -3.88 -16.49 -21.82
N ARG A 24 -4.84 -15.99 -21.05
CA ARG A 24 -6.26 -16.39 -21.06
C ARG A 24 -7.11 -15.53 -22.01
N GLY A 25 -6.48 -14.70 -22.84
CA GLY A 25 -7.16 -13.87 -23.84
C GLY A 25 -7.75 -12.57 -23.29
N TYR A 26 -7.36 -12.18 -22.07
CA TYR A 26 -7.75 -10.87 -21.51
C TYR A 26 -6.85 -9.78 -22.06
N VAL A 27 -7.45 -8.64 -22.41
CA VAL A 27 -6.71 -7.39 -22.63
C VAL A 27 -6.41 -6.77 -21.28
N THR A 28 -5.16 -6.39 -21.06
CA THR A 28 -4.68 -5.89 -19.78
C THR A 28 -4.27 -4.42 -19.87
N ALA A 29 -4.54 -3.66 -18.79
CA ALA A 29 -4.09 -2.28 -18.68
C ALA A 29 -3.56 -2.00 -17.27
N TYR A 30 -2.43 -1.32 -17.20
CA TYR A 30 -1.92 -0.73 -15.98
C TYR A 30 -1.65 0.75 -16.22
N VAL A 31 -2.38 1.60 -15.51
CA VAL A 31 -2.43 3.03 -15.76
C VAL A 31 -2.17 3.77 -14.45
N GLU A 32 -1.13 4.59 -14.43
CA GLU A 32 -0.98 5.63 -13.42
C GLU A 32 -0.91 6.98 -14.11
N ASP A 33 -1.50 7.98 -13.48
CA ASP A 33 -1.59 9.33 -14.00
C ASP A 33 -0.35 10.17 -13.65
N THR A 34 0.55 9.65 -12.81
CA THR A 34 1.79 10.34 -12.44
C THR A 34 3.02 9.45 -12.65
N TRP A 35 4.13 10.05 -13.07
CA TRP A 35 5.41 9.36 -13.28
C TRP A 35 6.38 9.58 -12.11
N ARG A 36 6.52 10.82 -11.62
CA ARG A 36 7.45 11.16 -10.53
C ARG A 36 7.16 10.47 -9.20
N ILE A 37 5.88 10.22 -8.91
CA ILE A 37 5.41 9.57 -7.68
C ILE A 37 4.76 8.20 -7.96
N ASN A 38 5.09 7.60 -9.12
CA ASN A 38 4.54 6.32 -9.53
C ASN A 38 4.84 5.20 -8.52
N THR A 39 3.87 4.33 -8.25
CA THR A 39 3.94 3.27 -7.22
C THR A 39 5.18 2.37 -7.30
N PHE A 40 5.62 2.00 -8.51
CA PHE A 40 6.74 1.07 -8.69
C PHE A 40 8.06 1.76 -9.00
N ARG A 41 8.09 3.10 -9.11
CA ARG A 41 9.31 3.89 -9.28
C ARG A 41 9.66 4.71 -8.04
N TYR A 42 8.67 5.28 -7.38
CA TYR A 42 8.89 6.15 -6.24
C TYR A 42 9.41 5.35 -5.04
N PRO A 43 10.36 5.90 -4.27
CA PRO A 43 11.16 7.11 -4.56
C PRO A 43 12.46 6.80 -5.33
N SER A 44 12.87 5.53 -5.44
CA SER A 44 14.11 5.07 -6.11
C SER A 44 14.10 3.59 -6.44
N ARG A 45 13.05 3.16 -7.14
CA ARG A 45 12.89 1.82 -7.70
C ARG A 45 13.00 1.89 -9.22
N THR A 46 13.30 0.76 -9.85
CA THR A 46 13.49 0.70 -11.32
C THR A 46 12.18 0.63 -12.10
N GLY A 47 11.02 0.46 -11.43
CA GLY A 47 9.76 0.21 -12.11
C GLY A 47 9.72 -1.20 -12.71
N PHE A 48 9.20 -1.30 -13.93
CA PHE A 48 9.16 -2.53 -14.70
C PHE A 48 10.24 -2.54 -15.80
N ASP A 49 10.87 -3.70 -16.02
CA ASP A 49 11.86 -3.90 -17.09
C ASP A 49 11.23 -3.93 -18.50
N SER A 50 9.93 -4.21 -18.55
CA SER A 50 9.11 -4.31 -19.76
C SER A 50 7.67 -3.94 -19.40
N PRO A 51 6.83 -3.48 -20.34
CA PRO A 51 5.42 -3.24 -20.07
C PRO A 51 4.76 -4.43 -19.36
N PRO A 52 4.13 -4.25 -18.19
CA PRO A 52 3.52 -5.34 -17.43
C PRO A 52 2.13 -5.75 -17.95
N ALA A 53 1.55 -4.95 -18.84
CA ALA A 53 0.23 -5.08 -19.41
C ALA A 53 0.25 -4.60 -20.87
N ASP A 54 -0.79 -4.94 -21.65
CA ASP A 54 -0.92 -4.56 -23.07
C ASP A 54 -0.99 -3.03 -23.23
N HIS A 55 -1.70 -2.38 -22.31
CA HIS A 55 -1.76 -0.92 -22.18
C HIS A 55 -0.96 -0.47 -20.97
N PHE A 56 0.13 0.26 -21.22
CA PHE A 56 1.00 0.80 -20.19
C PHE A 56 1.51 2.20 -20.61
N ILE A 57 0.87 3.25 -20.07
CA ILE A 57 1.06 4.63 -20.53
C ILE A 57 2.19 5.39 -19.84
N GLU A 58 3.02 4.71 -19.05
CA GLU A 58 4.07 5.35 -18.24
C GLU A 58 4.98 6.29 -19.04
N HIS A 59 5.36 5.91 -20.26
CA HIS A 59 6.21 6.74 -21.12
C HIS A 59 5.52 8.03 -21.56
N TYR A 60 4.22 7.96 -21.87
CA TYR A 60 3.42 9.14 -22.23
C TYR A 60 3.33 10.08 -21.03
N ILE A 61 2.98 9.56 -19.85
CA ILE A 61 2.87 10.35 -18.62
C ILE A 61 4.21 10.99 -18.24
N LYS A 62 5.33 10.27 -18.40
CA LYS A 62 6.67 10.82 -18.21
C LYS A 62 6.93 12.02 -19.11
N VAL A 63 6.72 11.86 -20.42
CA VAL A 63 6.94 12.95 -21.40
C VAL A 63 6.04 14.14 -21.07
N MET A 64 4.80 13.89 -20.66
CA MET A 64 3.91 14.96 -20.23
C MET A 64 4.43 15.70 -19.00
N GLU A 65 4.85 15.00 -17.94
CA GLU A 65 5.40 15.63 -16.73
C GLU A 65 6.75 16.34 -16.94
N GLU A 66 7.53 15.97 -17.96
CA GLU A 66 8.79 16.64 -18.31
C GLU A 66 8.57 17.93 -19.12
N ASN A 67 7.51 17.97 -19.94
CA ASN A 67 7.21 19.12 -20.80
C ASN A 67 6.22 20.12 -20.16
N ASP A 68 5.41 19.67 -19.21
CA ASP A 68 4.44 20.54 -18.54
C ASP A 68 5.06 21.21 -17.31
N VAL A 69 5.48 22.47 -17.48
CA VAL A 69 5.97 23.34 -16.39
C VAL A 69 4.80 23.83 -15.52
N ALA A 70 3.56 23.63 -15.95
CA ALA A 70 2.38 24.19 -15.31
C ALA A 70 1.73 23.18 -14.35
N THR A 71 1.77 23.53 -13.06
CA THR A 71 0.75 23.25 -12.04
C THR A 71 0.14 21.85 -11.96
N VAL A 72 0.43 21.18 -10.84
CA VAL A 72 -0.44 20.15 -10.25
C VAL A 72 -1.91 20.50 -10.50
N GLY A 73 -2.60 19.67 -11.29
CA GLY A 73 -4.04 19.78 -11.52
C GLY A 73 -4.45 20.18 -12.95
N CYS A 74 -3.69 20.97 -13.70
CA CYS A 74 -4.12 21.46 -15.02
C CYS A 74 -3.06 21.29 -16.12
N ARG A 75 -3.40 20.61 -17.23
CA ARG A 75 -2.59 20.48 -18.45
C ARG A 75 -3.32 21.11 -19.64
N GLU A 76 -2.68 22.03 -20.35
CA GLU A 76 -3.28 22.73 -21.51
C GLU A 76 -4.66 23.37 -21.25
N GLY A 77 -4.95 23.76 -20.00
CA GLY A 77 -6.25 24.29 -19.58
C GLY A 77 -7.33 23.25 -19.26
N LYS A 78 -7.00 21.95 -19.30
CA LYS A 78 -7.85 20.84 -18.83
C LYS A 78 -7.36 20.31 -17.49
N VAL A 79 -8.29 19.82 -16.67
CA VAL A 79 -7.94 19.14 -15.42
C VAL A 79 -7.34 17.77 -15.74
N HIS A 80 -6.12 17.51 -15.30
CA HIS A 80 -5.34 16.31 -15.62
C HIS A 80 -6.06 14.99 -15.31
N HIS A 81 -6.84 14.98 -14.22
CA HIS A 81 -7.70 13.86 -13.83
C HIS A 81 -8.63 13.39 -14.98
N LEU A 82 -9.16 14.32 -15.77
CA LEU A 82 -10.14 14.00 -16.81
C LEU A 82 -9.52 13.18 -17.93
N ASP A 83 -8.25 13.44 -18.29
CA ASP A 83 -7.53 12.65 -19.29
C ASP A 83 -7.37 11.19 -18.83
N TYR A 84 -7.17 10.96 -17.52
CA TYR A 84 -7.10 9.63 -16.94
C TYR A 84 -8.45 8.89 -17.04
N LEU A 85 -9.56 9.54 -16.69
CA LEU A 85 -10.89 8.95 -16.82
C LEU A 85 -11.27 8.70 -18.28
N GLU A 86 -10.97 9.65 -19.17
CA GLU A 86 -11.21 9.54 -20.61
C GLU A 86 -10.44 8.35 -21.20
N TYR A 87 -9.17 8.16 -20.78
CA TYR A 87 -8.38 7.02 -21.22
C TYR A 87 -9.01 5.68 -20.85
N PHE A 88 -9.50 5.51 -19.61
CA PHE A 88 -10.22 4.31 -19.19
C PHE A 88 -11.52 4.12 -19.97
N MET A 89 -12.30 5.18 -20.19
CA MET A 89 -13.52 5.11 -20.99
C MET A 89 -13.23 4.63 -22.41
N ASN A 90 -12.17 5.15 -23.04
CA ASN A 90 -11.73 4.75 -24.37
C ASN A 90 -11.29 3.27 -24.42
N LEU A 91 -10.59 2.78 -23.40
CA LEU A 91 -10.26 1.36 -23.30
C LEU A 91 -11.52 0.49 -23.17
N MET A 92 -12.48 0.89 -22.34
CA MET A 92 -13.74 0.17 -22.17
C MET A 92 -14.55 0.11 -23.47
N ASP A 93 -14.63 1.23 -24.21
CA ASP A 93 -15.30 1.31 -25.51
C ASP A 93 -14.60 0.48 -26.59
N THR A 94 -13.27 0.55 -26.65
CA THR A 94 -12.46 -0.18 -27.65
C THR A 94 -12.57 -1.69 -27.48
N TYR A 95 -12.52 -2.17 -26.24
CA TYR A 95 -12.52 -3.60 -25.91
C TYR A 95 -13.88 -4.08 -25.41
N LYS A 96 -14.97 -3.54 -25.94
CA LYS A 96 -16.33 -3.85 -25.48
C LYS A 96 -16.66 -5.35 -25.45
N SER A 97 -16.19 -6.11 -26.43
CA SER A 97 -16.49 -7.55 -26.58
C SER A 97 -15.32 -8.46 -26.23
N VAL A 98 -14.29 -7.95 -25.55
CA VAL A 98 -13.09 -8.72 -25.19
C VAL A 98 -12.97 -8.73 -23.66
N PRO A 99 -12.70 -9.88 -23.03
CA PRO A 99 -12.40 -9.94 -21.60
C PRO A 99 -11.25 -9.01 -21.25
N LYS A 100 -11.33 -8.34 -20.10
CA LYS A 100 -10.40 -7.26 -19.75
C LYS A 100 -10.05 -7.26 -18.27
N PHE A 101 -8.79 -6.95 -17.97
CA PHE A 101 -8.32 -6.71 -16.60
C PHE A 101 -7.57 -5.38 -16.56
N PHE A 102 -8.22 -4.35 -16.07
CA PHE A 102 -7.65 -3.01 -16.01
C PHE A 102 -7.42 -2.59 -14.55
N LEU A 103 -6.20 -2.14 -14.25
CA LEU A 103 -5.82 -1.56 -12.97
C LEU A 103 -5.39 -0.12 -13.19
N GLY A 104 -6.02 0.79 -12.46
CA GLY A 104 -5.68 2.19 -12.47
C GLY A 104 -5.32 2.69 -11.07
N LEU A 105 -4.22 3.44 -10.96
CA LEU A 105 -3.89 4.19 -9.74
C LEU A 105 -3.90 5.69 -10.06
N HIS A 106 -4.75 6.39 -9.33
CA HIS A 106 -5.10 7.77 -9.62
C HIS A 106 -4.53 8.69 -8.55
N SER A 107 -3.25 9.00 -8.70
CA SER A 107 -2.42 9.63 -7.67
C SER A 107 -2.52 11.15 -7.68
N SER A 108 -2.83 11.78 -8.83
CA SER A 108 -2.80 13.25 -8.93
C SER A 108 -3.83 13.95 -8.04
N LEU A 109 -4.99 13.33 -7.77
CA LEU A 109 -6.03 13.91 -6.92
C LEU A 109 -5.79 13.74 -5.41
N SER A 110 -5.00 12.76 -4.95
CA SER A 110 -5.01 12.34 -3.54
C SER A 110 -3.65 12.34 -2.85
N HIS A 111 -2.54 12.29 -3.61
CA HIS A 111 -1.23 12.03 -3.02
C HIS A 111 -0.71 13.15 -2.09
N ASN A 112 -1.02 14.41 -2.41
CA ASN A 112 -0.49 15.55 -1.65
C ASN A 112 -1.49 16.21 -0.71
N ASP A 113 -2.78 16.22 -1.09
CA ASP A 113 -3.88 16.78 -0.32
C ASP A 113 -5.12 15.90 -0.52
N ILE A 114 -5.66 15.40 0.58
CA ILE A 114 -6.83 14.51 0.56
C ILE A 114 -8.13 15.25 0.20
N ASN A 115 -8.16 16.57 0.35
CA ASN A 115 -9.38 17.36 0.13
C ASN A 115 -9.73 17.52 -1.36
N ILE A 116 -8.72 17.43 -2.24
CA ILE A 116 -8.89 17.60 -3.69
C ILE A 116 -9.79 16.49 -4.28
N VAL A 117 -9.79 15.29 -3.70
CA VAL A 117 -10.68 14.20 -4.14
C VAL A 117 -12.16 14.63 -4.06
N GLY A 118 -12.54 15.34 -3.00
CA GLY A 118 -13.92 15.82 -2.84
C GLY A 118 -14.31 16.95 -3.79
N GLU A 119 -13.33 17.69 -4.34
CA GLU A 119 -13.57 18.74 -5.33
C GLU A 119 -13.90 18.18 -6.71
N HIS A 120 -13.54 16.91 -6.97
CA HIS A 120 -13.73 16.22 -8.24
C HIS A 120 -14.63 14.97 -8.13
N ASP A 121 -15.48 14.92 -7.09
CA ASP A 121 -16.39 13.78 -6.86
C ASP A 121 -17.43 13.66 -7.98
N ASP A 122 -17.94 14.79 -8.47
CA ASP A 122 -18.95 14.85 -9.53
C ASP A 122 -18.45 14.21 -10.83
N GLU A 123 -17.19 14.44 -11.23
CA GLU A 123 -16.63 13.84 -12.45
C GLU A 123 -16.36 12.33 -12.29
N ILE A 124 -16.06 11.86 -11.08
CA ILE A 124 -15.96 10.42 -10.78
C ILE A 124 -17.34 9.77 -10.86
N VAL A 125 -18.38 10.42 -10.34
CA VAL A 125 -19.78 9.96 -10.45
C VAL A 125 -20.18 9.89 -11.93
N GLU A 126 -19.94 10.95 -12.69
CA GLU A 126 -20.26 11.01 -14.12
C GLU A 126 -19.58 9.87 -14.89
N PHE A 127 -18.31 9.57 -14.60
CA PHE A 127 -17.59 8.45 -15.21
C PHE A 127 -18.31 7.11 -15.00
N PHE A 128 -18.76 6.81 -13.77
CA PHE A 128 -19.49 5.57 -13.49
C PHE A 128 -20.90 5.56 -14.11
N GLU A 129 -21.59 6.70 -14.15
CA GLU A 129 -22.87 6.83 -14.83
C GLU A 129 -22.71 6.56 -16.34
N GLN A 130 -21.67 7.09 -16.97
CA GLN A 130 -21.35 6.84 -18.38
C GLN A 130 -20.99 5.37 -18.63
N LEU A 131 -20.19 4.73 -17.77
CA LEU A 131 -19.89 3.30 -17.89
C LEU A 131 -21.19 2.46 -17.86
N ASN A 132 -22.10 2.79 -16.94
CA ASN A 132 -23.38 2.12 -16.83
C ASN A 132 -24.26 2.36 -18.05
N ALA A 133 -24.41 3.62 -18.49
CA ALA A 133 -25.23 4.00 -19.64
C ALA A 133 -24.75 3.34 -20.95
N LYS A 134 -23.44 3.16 -21.12
CA LYS A 134 -22.84 2.46 -22.29
C LYS A 134 -22.91 0.93 -22.19
N GLY A 135 -23.37 0.41 -21.04
CA GLY A 135 -23.54 -1.02 -20.78
C GLY A 135 -22.27 -1.74 -20.32
N HIS A 136 -21.20 -1.02 -20.00
CA HIS A 136 -19.93 -1.59 -19.55
C HIS A 136 -20.02 -2.27 -18.18
N MET A 137 -20.98 -1.86 -17.35
CA MET A 137 -21.20 -2.43 -16.01
C MET A 137 -21.97 -3.78 -16.03
N ASN A 138 -22.48 -4.22 -17.20
CA ASN A 138 -23.31 -5.42 -17.30
C ASN A 138 -22.53 -6.72 -17.10
N ASP A 139 -21.22 -6.71 -17.34
CA ASP A 139 -20.33 -7.87 -17.30
C ASP A 139 -19.00 -7.59 -16.58
N THR A 140 -18.90 -6.44 -15.90
CA THR A 140 -17.67 -5.99 -15.24
C THR A 140 -17.82 -6.00 -13.72
N MET A 141 -16.88 -6.64 -13.02
CA MET A 141 -16.64 -6.37 -11.59
C MET A 141 -15.78 -5.12 -11.47
N VAL A 142 -16.22 -4.15 -10.66
CA VAL A 142 -15.47 -2.93 -10.37
C VAL A 142 -15.00 -2.96 -8.92
N LEU A 143 -13.71 -2.70 -8.71
CA LEU A 143 -13.12 -2.44 -7.41
C LEU A 143 -12.72 -0.96 -7.35
N LEU A 144 -13.38 -0.17 -6.49
CA LEU A 144 -12.97 1.18 -6.15
C LEU A 144 -12.26 1.14 -4.80
N MET A 145 -11.01 1.59 -4.76
CA MET A 145 -10.19 1.49 -3.55
C MET A 145 -9.20 2.65 -3.39
N GLY A 146 -8.82 2.92 -2.14
CA GLY A 146 -7.58 3.64 -1.83
C GLY A 146 -6.43 2.64 -1.67
N ASP A 147 -5.19 3.08 -1.89
CA ASP A 147 -3.99 2.29 -1.61
C ASP A 147 -3.57 2.41 -0.13
N HIS A 148 -3.65 3.62 0.43
CA HIS A 148 -3.43 3.92 1.85
C HIS A 148 -4.03 5.29 2.24
N GLY A 149 -4.20 5.55 3.54
CA GLY A 149 -4.40 6.90 4.09
C GLY A 149 -3.12 7.75 4.06
N PRO A 150 -3.18 9.08 4.28
CA PRO A 150 -2.07 10.01 3.99
C PRO A 150 -0.92 9.92 5.01
N PRO A 151 0.23 9.27 4.71
CA PRO A 151 1.22 8.81 5.71
C PRO A 151 2.12 9.92 6.26
N HIS A 152 2.07 11.12 5.66
CA HIS A 152 2.93 12.26 6.03
C HIS A 152 2.12 13.54 6.33
N SER A 153 0.80 13.43 6.43
CA SER A 153 -0.07 14.55 6.77
C SER A 153 -0.05 14.83 8.28
N ARG A 154 -0.47 16.02 8.70
CA ARG A 154 -0.74 16.28 10.13
C ARG A 154 -1.84 15.35 10.67
N TYR A 155 -2.78 14.98 9.81
CA TYR A 155 -3.89 14.07 10.13
C TYR A 155 -3.41 12.68 10.53
N ARG A 156 -2.31 12.17 9.94
CA ARG A 156 -1.67 10.90 10.33
C ARG A 156 -1.26 10.82 11.80
N ASN A 157 -1.02 11.94 12.46
CA ASN A 157 -0.66 11.95 13.88
C ASN A 157 -1.88 11.79 14.81
N THR A 158 -3.09 11.78 14.27
CA THR A 158 -4.32 11.46 15.01
C THR A 158 -4.60 9.96 14.98
N LYS A 159 -5.46 9.46 15.88
CA LYS A 159 -5.89 8.04 15.84
C LYS A 159 -6.67 7.72 14.56
N GLY A 160 -7.44 8.67 14.02
CA GLY A 160 -8.16 8.51 12.74
C GLY A 160 -7.20 8.32 11.57
N GLY A 161 -6.20 9.19 11.43
CA GLY A 161 -5.20 9.07 10.37
C GLY A 161 -4.30 7.84 10.48
N GLN A 162 -4.02 7.35 11.70
CA GLN A 162 -3.37 6.05 11.91
C GLN A 162 -4.22 4.88 11.38
N LEU A 163 -5.53 4.92 11.60
CA LEU A 163 -6.45 3.90 11.11
C LEU A 163 -6.56 3.96 9.59
N GLU A 164 -6.72 5.14 9.00
CA GLU A 164 -6.83 5.27 7.53
C GLU A 164 -5.56 4.84 6.79
N GLU A 165 -4.37 5.04 7.37
CA GLU A 165 -3.12 4.53 6.79
C GLU A 165 -3.13 3.00 6.65
N THR A 166 -3.67 2.28 7.63
CA THR A 166 -3.66 0.80 7.67
C THR A 166 -4.96 0.16 7.18
N HIS A 167 -6.03 0.93 7.04
CA HIS A 167 -7.38 0.50 6.62
C HIS A 167 -7.87 1.33 5.44
N PRO A 168 -7.27 1.16 4.24
CA PRO A 168 -7.74 1.86 3.07
C PRO A 168 -9.17 1.44 2.70
N PHE A 169 -9.88 2.39 2.09
CA PHE A 169 -11.25 2.19 1.60
C PHE A 169 -11.29 1.16 0.46
N ILE A 170 -12.31 0.29 0.48
CA ILE A 170 -12.62 -0.65 -0.61
C ILE A 170 -14.15 -0.71 -0.82
N ARG A 171 -14.56 -0.68 -2.09
CA ARG A 171 -15.92 -1.02 -2.56
C ARG A 171 -15.83 -1.92 -3.79
N ILE A 172 -16.70 -2.93 -3.81
CA ILE A 172 -16.81 -3.87 -4.92
C ILE A 172 -18.22 -3.76 -5.49
N LEU A 173 -18.31 -3.54 -6.80
CA LEU A 173 -19.56 -3.59 -7.56
C LEU A 173 -19.53 -4.85 -8.44
N MET A 174 -20.59 -5.64 -8.38
CA MET A 174 -20.76 -6.84 -9.18
C MET A 174 -21.87 -6.64 -10.22
N PRO A 175 -21.75 -7.25 -11.41
CA PRO A 175 -22.83 -7.22 -12.37
C PRO A 175 -24.06 -7.96 -11.85
N THR A 176 -25.26 -7.46 -12.16
CA THR A 176 -26.52 -7.93 -11.55
C THR A 176 -26.84 -9.41 -11.81
N TRP A 177 -26.30 -10.01 -12.87
CA TRP A 177 -26.49 -11.43 -13.15
C TRP A 177 -25.68 -12.33 -12.21
N PHE A 178 -24.58 -11.83 -11.62
CA PHE A 178 -23.69 -12.63 -10.78
C PHE A 178 -24.44 -13.17 -9.57
N SER A 179 -25.25 -12.34 -8.90
CA SER A 179 -26.06 -12.75 -7.76
C SER A 179 -27.13 -13.80 -8.09
N LYS A 180 -27.58 -13.87 -9.35
CA LYS A 180 -28.54 -14.86 -9.82
C LYS A 180 -27.86 -16.19 -10.19
N LYS A 181 -26.68 -16.12 -10.82
CA LYS A 181 -25.92 -17.29 -11.28
C LYS A 181 -25.14 -17.95 -10.15
N TYR A 182 -24.56 -17.15 -9.26
CA TYR A 182 -23.69 -17.55 -8.15
C TYR A 182 -24.22 -16.98 -6.81
N PRO A 183 -25.43 -17.40 -6.39
CA PRO A 183 -26.09 -16.82 -5.22
C PRO A 183 -25.36 -17.10 -3.90
N THR A 184 -24.61 -18.19 -3.82
CA THR A 184 -23.83 -18.54 -2.62
C THR A 184 -22.59 -17.66 -2.52
N GLU A 185 -21.87 -17.50 -3.61
CA GLU A 185 -20.65 -16.70 -3.72
C GLU A 185 -20.95 -15.22 -3.50
N TYR A 186 -22.05 -14.74 -4.06
CA TYR A 186 -22.53 -13.38 -3.83
C TYR A 186 -22.93 -13.16 -2.37
N ARG A 187 -23.58 -14.14 -1.73
CA ARG A 187 -23.87 -14.08 -0.28
C ARG A 187 -22.59 -14.03 0.54
N ASN A 188 -21.60 -14.87 0.24
CA ASN A 188 -20.31 -14.86 0.92
C ASN A 188 -19.62 -13.50 0.80
N LEU A 189 -19.66 -12.87 -0.38
CA LEU A 189 -19.11 -11.53 -0.58
C LEU A 189 -19.78 -10.50 0.35
N LEU A 190 -21.12 -10.53 0.45
CA LEU A 190 -21.87 -9.65 1.34
C LEU A 190 -21.58 -9.94 2.83
N ASP A 191 -21.63 -11.21 3.23
CA ASP A 191 -21.41 -11.63 4.62
C ASP A 191 -19.99 -11.29 5.11
N ASN A 192 -18.99 -11.42 4.23
CA ASN A 192 -17.61 -11.01 4.49
C ASN A 192 -17.53 -9.50 4.74
N ALA A 193 -18.20 -8.69 3.91
CA ALA A 193 -18.23 -7.24 4.06
C ALA A 193 -18.98 -6.81 5.34
N GLU A 194 -20.16 -7.37 5.60
CA GLU A 194 -20.99 -7.03 6.77
C GLU A 194 -20.36 -7.48 8.10
N SER A 195 -19.66 -8.61 8.10
CA SER A 195 -19.03 -9.14 9.32
C SER A 195 -17.73 -8.41 9.69
N GLY A 196 -17.19 -7.56 8.81
CA GLY A 196 -15.94 -6.83 9.06
C GLY A 196 -14.72 -7.75 9.19
N VAL A 197 -14.67 -8.83 8.41
CA VAL A 197 -13.53 -9.76 8.43
C VAL A 197 -12.24 -9.07 7.98
N LEU A 198 -11.11 -9.49 8.55
CA LEU A 198 -9.80 -8.97 8.14
C LEU A 198 -9.49 -9.39 6.69
N LEU A 199 -9.39 -8.40 5.81
CA LEU A 199 -9.09 -8.55 4.38
C LEU A 199 -7.69 -8.04 4.08
N THR A 200 -7.01 -8.70 3.14
CA THR A 200 -5.69 -8.32 2.65
C THR A 200 -5.66 -8.26 1.12
N PRO A 201 -4.71 -7.54 0.51
CA PRO A 201 -4.53 -7.58 -0.95
C PRO A 201 -4.31 -8.98 -1.54
N HIS A 202 -3.84 -9.93 -0.72
CA HIS A 202 -3.72 -11.33 -1.14
C HIS A 202 -5.09 -12.00 -1.37
N ASP A 203 -6.11 -11.62 -0.60
CA ASP A 203 -7.49 -12.11 -0.78
C ASP A 203 -8.09 -11.55 -2.07
N LEU A 204 -7.82 -10.28 -2.38
CA LEU A 204 -8.19 -9.68 -3.68
C LEU A 204 -7.52 -10.42 -4.84
N HIS A 205 -6.22 -10.70 -4.73
CA HIS A 205 -5.51 -11.46 -5.75
C HIS A 205 -6.11 -12.86 -5.96
N ALA A 206 -6.45 -13.57 -4.88
CA ALA A 206 -7.15 -14.85 -4.96
C ALA A 206 -8.53 -14.73 -5.62
N THR A 207 -9.27 -13.66 -5.30
CA THR A 207 -10.57 -13.37 -5.91
C THR A 207 -10.44 -13.07 -7.41
N PHE A 208 -9.42 -12.30 -7.82
CA PHE A 208 -9.18 -12.01 -9.23
C PHE A 208 -8.85 -13.26 -10.03
N LEU A 209 -8.03 -14.16 -9.46
CA LEU A 209 -7.75 -15.46 -10.08
C LEU A 209 -9.03 -16.27 -10.30
N ASP A 210 -9.98 -16.22 -9.37
CA ASP A 210 -11.28 -16.87 -9.55
C ASP A 210 -12.02 -16.27 -10.75
N ILE A 211 -12.09 -14.93 -10.85
CA ILE A 211 -12.83 -14.21 -11.90
C ILE A 211 -12.30 -14.45 -13.31
N LEU A 212 -11.01 -14.77 -13.47
CA LEU A 212 -10.45 -15.04 -14.80
C LEU A 212 -11.24 -16.18 -15.47
N ASP A 213 -12.01 -15.81 -16.49
CA ASP A 213 -12.89 -16.70 -17.26
C ASP A 213 -12.08 -17.66 -18.13
N ASP A 214 -11.63 -18.74 -17.50
CA ASP A 214 -10.94 -19.87 -18.11
C ASP A 214 -11.73 -21.19 -17.93
N GLY A 215 -13.00 -21.08 -17.54
CA GLY A 215 -13.88 -22.22 -17.25
C GLY A 215 -13.57 -22.95 -15.94
N LEU A 216 -12.59 -22.49 -15.14
CA LEU A 216 -12.17 -23.16 -13.91
C LEU A 216 -12.74 -22.52 -12.64
N PHE A 217 -13.67 -21.56 -12.75
CA PHE A 217 -14.28 -20.86 -11.61
C PHE A 217 -14.78 -21.83 -10.53
N GLU A 218 -15.64 -22.78 -10.91
CA GLU A 218 -16.21 -23.78 -10.01
C GLU A 218 -15.14 -24.70 -9.38
N GLU A 219 -14.11 -25.05 -10.15
CA GLU A 219 -13.01 -25.88 -9.66
C GLU A 219 -12.18 -25.14 -8.61
N ARG A 220 -11.83 -23.88 -8.86
CA ARG A 220 -11.09 -23.05 -7.90
C ARG A 220 -11.90 -22.80 -6.63
N LEU A 221 -13.20 -22.55 -6.75
CA LEU A 221 -14.10 -22.45 -5.60
C LEU A 221 -14.11 -23.71 -4.75
N ARG A 222 -14.15 -24.90 -5.37
CA ARG A 222 -14.04 -26.17 -4.64
C ARG A 222 -12.73 -26.29 -3.88
N ILE A 223 -11.62 -25.74 -4.39
CA ILE A 223 -10.35 -25.71 -3.65
C ILE A 223 -10.48 -24.89 -2.37
N TRP A 224 -11.15 -23.74 -2.40
CA TRP A 224 -11.37 -22.90 -1.22
C TRP A 224 -12.28 -23.55 -0.17
N VAL A 225 -13.26 -24.34 -0.62
CA VAL A 225 -14.19 -25.08 0.25
C VAL A 225 -13.56 -26.35 0.83
N THR A 226 -12.80 -27.10 0.03
CA THR A 226 -12.17 -28.37 0.45
C THR A 226 -10.91 -28.18 1.26
N LYS A 227 -10.16 -27.10 1.04
CA LYS A 227 -9.11 -26.66 1.96
C LYS A 227 -9.80 -26.03 3.17
N GLY A 228 -10.11 -26.88 4.16
CA GLY A 228 -10.62 -26.45 5.45
C GLY A 228 -9.76 -25.35 6.09
N LEU A 229 -10.36 -24.67 7.07
CA LEU A 229 -9.75 -23.57 7.84
C LEU A 229 -8.39 -23.89 8.48
N ASP A 230 -8.10 -25.19 8.65
CA ASP A 230 -6.85 -25.72 9.20
C ASP A 230 -5.67 -25.69 8.22
N ALA A 231 -5.85 -25.19 7.00
CA ALA A 231 -4.73 -24.75 6.18
C ALA A 231 -4.16 -23.45 6.78
N ALA A 232 -3.50 -23.58 7.93
CA ALA A 232 -2.78 -22.56 8.71
C ALA A 232 -1.69 -21.78 7.93
N ASN A 233 -1.65 -21.93 6.61
CA ASN A 233 -0.71 -21.36 5.65
C ASN A 233 -1.36 -20.74 4.40
N THR A 234 -2.69 -20.66 4.31
CA THR A 234 -3.32 -19.89 3.21
C THR A 234 -3.43 -18.43 3.63
N ARG A 235 -2.39 -17.64 3.32
CA ARG A 235 -2.38 -16.18 3.55
C ARG A 235 -3.51 -15.45 2.81
N ALA A 236 -4.15 -16.11 1.85
CA ALA A 236 -5.21 -15.61 0.98
C ALA A 236 -6.43 -16.54 0.97
N ARG A 237 -7.64 -15.98 0.89
CA ARG A 237 -8.90 -16.64 0.54
C ARG A 237 -9.68 -15.75 -0.43
N SER A 238 -10.33 -16.36 -1.41
CA SER A 238 -11.23 -15.64 -2.30
C SER A 238 -12.43 -15.09 -1.54
N LEU A 239 -12.87 -13.88 -1.92
CA LEU A 239 -14.04 -13.21 -1.34
C LEU A 239 -15.37 -13.87 -1.73
N PHE A 240 -15.35 -14.76 -2.73
CA PHE A 240 -16.49 -15.61 -3.08
C PHE A 240 -16.64 -16.83 -2.17
N SER A 241 -15.70 -17.02 -1.25
CA SER A 241 -15.77 -18.02 -0.18
C SER A 241 -15.92 -17.33 1.18
N GLU A 242 -16.45 -18.05 2.16
CA GLU A 242 -16.48 -17.55 3.54
C GLU A 242 -15.06 -17.31 4.07
N ILE A 243 -14.83 -16.11 4.61
CA ILE A 243 -13.63 -15.78 5.38
C ILE A 243 -13.94 -15.91 6.87
N PRO A 244 -13.06 -16.53 7.68
CA PRO A 244 -13.36 -16.78 9.08
C PRO A 244 -13.48 -15.49 9.88
N LYS A 245 -14.55 -15.37 10.68
CA LYS A 245 -14.76 -14.21 11.57
C LYS A 245 -13.70 -14.08 12.67
N ASN A 246 -13.00 -15.16 12.99
CA ASN A 246 -11.89 -15.18 13.93
C ASN A 246 -10.50 -15.04 13.26
N ARG A 247 -10.45 -14.59 11.99
CA ARG A 247 -9.18 -14.35 11.28
C ARG A 247 -8.44 -13.15 11.89
N GLU A 248 -7.43 -13.46 12.69
CA GLU A 248 -6.45 -12.50 13.21
C GLU A 248 -5.26 -12.22 12.27
N CYS A 249 -4.56 -11.10 12.50
CA CYS A 249 -3.33 -10.70 11.80
C CYS A 249 -2.28 -11.81 11.63
N LYS A 250 -2.09 -12.64 12.68
CA LYS A 250 -1.08 -13.72 12.67
C LYS A 250 -1.36 -14.77 11.60
N HIS A 251 -2.63 -15.00 11.27
CA HIS A 251 -3.03 -15.97 10.24
C HIS A 251 -2.68 -15.48 8.82
N VAL A 252 -2.50 -14.17 8.65
CA VAL A 252 -2.23 -13.51 7.36
C VAL A 252 -0.85 -12.87 7.28
N ALA A 253 0.02 -13.18 8.24
CA ALA A 253 1.36 -12.62 8.35
C ALA A 253 1.39 -11.08 8.41
N ILE A 254 0.31 -10.45 8.90
CA ILE A 254 0.33 -9.02 9.25
C ILE A 254 1.15 -8.88 10.55
N PRO A 255 2.19 -8.04 10.56
CA PRO A 255 2.98 -7.82 11.75
C PRO A 255 2.14 -7.25 12.92
N PRO A 256 2.41 -7.62 14.18
CA PRO A 256 1.61 -7.14 15.31
C PRO A 256 1.52 -5.62 15.38
N GLN A 257 2.58 -4.91 15.01
CA GLN A 257 2.62 -3.46 15.07
C GLN A 257 1.57 -2.74 14.21
N THR A 258 1.13 -3.36 13.12
CA THR A 258 0.11 -2.80 12.21
C THR A 258 -1.31 -3.28 12.57
N CYS A 259 -1.47 -4.04 13.67
CA CYS A 259 -2.76 -4.58 14.07
C CYS A 259 -3.50 -3.63 15.02
N ASP A 260 -4.65 -3.14 14.59
CA ASP A 260 -5.46 -2.21 15.38
C ASP A 260 -6.18 -2.84 16.58
N CYS A 261 -6.23 -4.17 16.67
CA CYS A 261 -6.79 -4.86 17.83
C CYS A 261 -5.91 -4.76 19.08
N ILE A 262 -4.66 -4.30 18.95
CA ILE A 262 -3.76 -4.14 20.09
C ILE A 262 -4.17 -2.93 20.92
N LYS A 263 -4.44 -3.17 22.20
CA LYS A 263 -4.71 -2.11 23.17
C LYS A 263 -3.39 -1.61 23.74
N TRP A 264 -3.15 -0.33 23.51
CA TRP A 264 -1.98 0.41 23.96
C TRP A 264 -2.35 1.29 25.16
N SER A 265 -1.47 1.33 26.16
CA SER A 265 -1.60 2.22 27.31
C SER A 265 -0.54 3.32 27.22
N SER A 266 -0.94 4.57 27.41
CA SER A 266 0.00 5.69 27.43
C SER A 266 1.06 5.52 28.53
N VAL A 267 2.31 5.83 28.18
CA VAL A 267 3.46 5.84 29.09
C VAL A 267 4.11 7.22 29.02
N ALA A 268 4.58 7.73 30.15
CA ALA A 268 5.25 9.03 30.20
C ALA A 268 6.48 9.06 29.30
N ALA A 269 6.59 10.09 28.45
CA ALA A 269 7.72 10.25 27.53
C ALA A 269 9.04 10.50 28.28
N GLU A 270 8.96 11.02 29.51
CA GLU A 270 10.08 11.31 30.39
C GLU A 270 10.59 10.08 31.15
N ASP A 271 9.87 8.96 31.08
CA ASP A 271 10.25 7.72 31.76
C ASP A 271 11.67 7.27 31.32
N LEU A 272 12.52 7.01 32.30
CA LEU A 272 13.92 6.62 32.07
C LEU A 272 14.04 5.34 31.23
N LEU A 273 13.08 4.41 31.37
CA LEU A 273 13.02 3.20 30.55
C LEU A 273 12.71 3.56 29.09
N ILE A 274 11.76 4.47 28.84
CA ILE A 274 11.41 4.90 27.49
C ILE A 274 12.59 5.63 26.84
N ARG A 275 13.30 6.48 27.59
CA ARG A 275 14.55 7.12 27.11
C ARG A 275 15.63 6.11 26.75
N GLU A 276 15.80 5.06 27.56
CA GLU A 276 16.75 3.98 27.26
C GLU A 276 16.35 3.18 26.02
N ILE A 277 15.07 2.85 25.87
CA ILE A 277 14.50 2.15 24.70
C ILE A 277 14.76 2.98 23.44
N VAL A 278 14.35 4.25 23.42
CA VAL A 278 14.53 5.13 22.26
C VAL A 278 16.01 5.35 21.95
N GLY A 279 16.87 5.48 22.97
CA GLY A 279 18.32 5.55 22.78
C GLY A 279 18.89 4.34 22.04
N GLN A 280 18.42 3.12 22.37
CA GLN A 280 18.83 1.91 21.66
C GLN A 280 18.26 1.84 20.24
N VAL A 281 17.05 2.33 20.00
CA VAL A 281 16.46 2.44 18.65
C VAL A 281 17.29 3.40 17.78
N VAL A 282 17.61 4.60 18.29
CA VAL A 282 18.45 5.58 17.57
C VAL A 282 19.84 5.03 17.32
N ALA A 283 20.42 4.28 18.26
CA ALA A 283 21.70 3.59 18.05
C ALA A 283 21.60 2.53 16.94
N ALA A 284 20.50 1.78 16.87
CA ALA A 284 20.27 0.79 15.81
C ALA A 284 20.11 1.45 14.44
N ILE A 285 19.38 2.58 14.34
CA ILE A 285 19.27 3.38 13.11
C ILE A 285 20.65 3.86 12.66
N ASN A 286 21.44 4.44 13.56
CA ASN A 286 22.80 4.91 13.23
C ASN A 286 23.68 3.77 12.70
N LYS A 287 23.65 2.61 13.35
CA LYS A 287 24.37 1.42 12.86
C LYS A 287 23.88 0.96 11.48
N PHE A 288 22.60 1.15 11.19
CA PHE A 288 22.02 0.80 9.89
C PHE A 288 22.51 1.73 8.77
N ILE A 289 22.61 3.05 9.03
CA ILE A 289 23.11 4.03 8.05
C ILE A 289 24.64 4.08 7.97
N GLU A 290 25.40 3.51 8.92
CA GLU A 290 26.86 3.43 8.86
C GLU A 290 27.37 2.69 7.60
N VAL A 291 26.54 1.82 7.00
CA VAL A 291 26.87 1.09 5.77
C VAL A 291 27.17 2.00 4.56
N VAL A 292 26.75 3.28 4.59
CA VAL A 292 27.00 4.23 3.51
C VAL A 292 28.22 5.13 3.73
N GLU A 293 29.09 4.75 4.68
CA GLU A 293 30.45 5.30 4.87
C GLU A 293 30.49 6.83 5.01
N GLY A 294 29.66 7.40 5.90
CA GLY A 294 29.69 8.83 6.25
C GLY A 294 28.92 9.76 5.32
N ARG A 295 28.25 9.24 4.28
CA ARG A 295 27.30 10.02 3.47
C ARG A 295 26.07 10.49 4.25
N CYS A 296 25.69 9.76 5.30
CA CYS A 296 24.61 10.17 6.20
C CYS A 296 25.20 10.71 7.51
N ALA A 297 24.66 11.83 7.97
CA ALA A 297 24.95 12.39 9.28
C ALA A 297 24.47 11.44 10.37
N ARG A 298 25.23 11.37 11.45
CA ARG A 298 24.80 10.67 12.67
C ARG A 298 23.57 11.35 13.25
N LEU A 299 22.55 10.57 13.57
CA LEU A 299 21.31 11.04 14.17
C LEU A 299 21.39 11.00 15.70
N PHE A 300 20.82 12.00 16.34
CA PHE A 300 20.69 12.09 17.80
C PHE A 300 19.23 12.29 18.16
N LEU A 301 18.81 11.67 19.27
CA LEU A 301 17.48 11.90 19.81
C LEU A 301 17.30 13.39 20.12
N ASP A 302 16.26 14.00 19.55
CA ASP A 302 15.85 15.37 19.87
C ASP A 302 14.85 15.33 21.03
N GLN A 303 13.68 14.74 20.80
CA GLN A 303 12.64 14.56 21.80
C GLN A 303 11.80 13.31 21.54
N ILE A 304 11.21 12.78 22.61
CA ILE A 304 10.23 11.70 22.58
C ILE A 304 8.85 12.37 22.56
N LEU A 305 8.10 12.15 21.48
CA LEU A 305 6.82 12.80 21.22
C LEU A 305 5.67 12.07 21.94
N SER A 306 5.70 10.74 21.92
CA SER A 306 4.77 9.90 22.66
C SER A 306 5.34 8.49 22.86
N ALA A 307 4.82 7.81 23.88
CA ALA A 307 5.15 6.41 24.12
C ALA A 307 3.92 5.67 24.64
N GLU A 308 3.78 4.44 24.21
CA GLU A 308 2.73 3.55 24.69
C GLU A 308 3.31 2.15 24.94
N GLY A 309 2.77 1.48 25.95
CA GLY A 309 3.19 0.15 26.38
C GLY A 309 2.03 -0.84 26.34
N THR A 310 2.36 -2.10 26.08
CA THR A 310 1.45 -3.23 26.18
C THR A 310 2.23 -4.52 26.45
N VAL A 311 1.52 -5.62 26.70
CA VAL A 311 2.15 -6.95 26.87
C VAL A 311 1.68 -7.87 25.76
N LEU A 312 2.56 -8.19 24.81
CA LEU A 312 2.29 -9.13 23.72
C LEU A 312 3.04 -10.43 23.96
N ASN A 313 2.34 -11.57 23.95
CA ASN A 313 2.96 -12.89 24.12
C ASN A 313 3.89 -12.97 25.35
N LYS A 314 3.46 -12.39 26.48
CA LYS A 314 4.23 -12.29 27.75
C LYS A 314 5.51 -11.44 27.66
N LYS A 315 5.66 -10.60 26.64
CA LYS A 315 6.77 -9.66 26.50
C LYS A 315 6.26 -8.23 26.58
N GLU A 316 7.01 -7.36 27.24
CA GLU A 316 6.71 -5.93 27.26
C GLU A 316 7.07 -5.34 25.91
N THR A 317 6.07 -4.73 25.27
CA THR A 317 6.19 -4.15 23.94
C THR A 317 5.86 -2.68 24.03
N TYR A 318 6.66 -1.86 23.36
CA TYR A 318 6.48 -0.42 23.34
C TYR A 318 6.36 0.09 21.91
N ARG A 319 5.40 0.98 21.69
CA ARG A 319 5.32 1.85 20.52
C ARG A 319 5.84 3.22 20.93
N VAL A 320 6.91 3.68 20.30
CA VAL A 320 7.55 4.97 20.62
C VAL A 320 7.55 5.86 19.39
N HIS A 321 7.11 7.10 19.55
CA HIS A 321 7.17 8.15 18.54
C HIS A 321 8.17 9.20 19.01
N PHE A 322 9.17 9.49 18.20
CA PHE A 322 10.26 10.38 18.59
C PHE A 322 10.78 11.15 17.37
N SER A 323 11.51 12.22 17.64
CA SER A 323 12.18 13.02 16.62
C SER A 323 13.69 13.00 16.82
N VAL A 324 14.43 13.27 15.75
CA VAL A 324 15.90 13.28 15.77
C VAL A 324 16.47 14.51 15.07
N VAL A 325 17.68 14.87 15.45
CA VAL A 325 18.51 15.89 14.78
C VAL A 325 19.72 15.21 14.13
N PRO A 326 20.28 15.77 13.04
CA PRO A 326 19.92 17.05 12.39
C PRO A 326 18.75 16.96 11.39
N SER A 327 18.21 15.76 11.12
CA SER A 327 17.22 15.57 10.05
C SER A 327 15.84 16.14 10.33
N LEU A 328 15.53 16.45 11.60
CA LEU A 328 14.18 16.78 12.09
C LEU A 328 13.16 15.68 11.72
N GLY A 329 13.66 14.45 11.55
CA GLY A 329 12.85 13.30 11.19
C GLY A 329 12.07 12.77 12.37
N THR A 330 10.79 12.47 12.15
CA THR A 330 9.94 11.84 13.15
C THR A 330 9.75 10.37 12.82
N PHE A 331 9.98 9.50 13.79
CA PHE A 331 9.98 8.05 13.63
C PHE A 331 9.05 7.38 14.63
N GLU A 332 8.30 6.39 14.15
CA GLU A 332 7.53 5.46 14.97
C GLU A 332 8.24 4.11 14.95
N ALA A 333 8.55 3.59 16.13
CA ALA A 333 9.20 2.29 16.28
C ALA A 333 8.42 1.40 17.24
N PHE A 334 8.36 0.12 16.89
CA PHE A 334 7.77 -0.93 17.69
C PHE A 334 8.88 -1.83 18.20
N THR A 335 8.98 -1.96 19.52
CA THR A 335 10.11 -2.64 20.17
C THR A 335 9.64 -3.59 21.23
N THR A 336 10.38 -4.68 21.42
CA THR A 336 10.16 -5.59 22.54
C THR A 336 11.29 -5.42 23.55
N TRP A 337 10.94 -5.13 24.81
CA TRP A 337 11.89 -4.92 25.89
C TRP A 337 12.24 -6.23 26.59
N ASN A 338 13.54 -6.52 26.69
CA ASN A 338 14.05 -7.62 27.50
C ASN A 338 14.61 -7.09 28.83
N LYS A 339 13.85 -7.27 29.91
CA LYS A 339 14.24 -6.85 31.27
C LYS A 339 15.58 -7.42 31.75
N ARG A 340 15.93 -8.66 31.34
CA ARG A 340 17.14 -9.34 31.82
C ARG A 340 18.39 -8.77 31.18
N SER A 341 18.37 -8.61 29.86
CA SER A 341 19.52 -8.07 29.12
C SER A 341 19.54 -6.55 29.05
N ARG A 342 18.44 -5.88 29.44
CA ARG A 342 18.19 -4.45 29.22
C ARG A 342 18.37 -4.06 27.75
N LYS A 343 17.89 -4.91 26.84
CA LYS A 343 17.99 -4.68 25.40
C LYS A 343 16.63 -4.66 24.74
N VAL A 344 16.52 -3.85 23.69
CA VAL A 344 15.39 -3.88 22.75
C VAL A 344 15.69 -4.84 21.59
N ASP A 345 14.70 -5.62 21.21
CA ASP A 345 14.66 -6.25 19.89
C ASP A 345 14.07 -5.24 18.90
N VAL A 346 14.87 -4.81 17.92
CA VAL A 346 14.51 -3.77 16.94
C VAL A 346 14.88 -4.22 15.53
N ASP A 347 13.88 -4.22 14.67
CA ASP A 347 14.04 -4.42 13.23
C ASP A 347 13.97 -3.04 12.56
N VAL A 348 15.13 -2.48 12.21
CA VAL A 348 15.23 -1.12 11.65
C VAL A 348 14.42 -0.97 10.36
N SER A 349 14.27 -2.05 9.59
CA SER A 349 13.46 -2.05 8.35
C SER A 349 11.96 -1.82 8.59
N LYS A 350 11.50 -1.98 9.84
CA LYS A 350 10.11 -1.77 10.25
C LYS A 350 9.88 -0.45 10.99
N ILE A 351 10.91 0.37 11.13
CA ILE A 351 10.75 1.71 11.72
C ILE A 351 10.12 2.63 10.67
N HIS A 352 9.03 3.27 11.04
CA HIS A 352 8.23 4.09 10.12
C HIS A 352 8.61 5.57 10.24
N ARG A 353 8.96 6.21 9.12
CA ARG A 353 9.19 7.66 9.04
C ARG A 353 7.84 8.36 8.86
N THR A 354 7.45 9.19 9.82
CA THR A 354 6.09 9.78 9.91
C THR A 354 5.99 11.20 9.34
N ASN A 355 7.10 11.79 8.90
CA ASN A 355 7.10 13.08 8.20
C ASN A 355 7.94 13.02 6.91
N ARG A 356 7.65 13.93 5.97
CA ARG A 356 8.36 14.00 4.69
C ARG A 356 9.87 14.20 4.92
N TYR A 357 10.69 13.45 4.18
CA TYR A 357 12.15 13.58 4.17
C TYR A 357 12.67 14.42 2.99
N ASN A 358 11.85 14.69 1.97
CA ASN A 358 12.20 15.53 0.82
C ASN A 358 13.58 15.16 0.22
N ASN A 359 14.47 16.15 0.07
CA ASN A 359 15.82 15.97 -0.49
C ASN A 359 16.88 15.57 0.56
N GLN A 360 16.50 15.24 1.80
CA GLN A 360 17.46 14.92 2.87
C GLN A 360 18.37 13.72 2.55
N SER A 361 17.94 12.81 1.67
CA SER A 361 18.64 11.55 1.38
C SER A 361 19.23 11.47 -0.03
N GLN A 362 19.34 12.59 -0.73
CA GLN A 362 19.72 12.64 -2.16
C GLN A 362 21.06 11.97 -2.48
N CYS A 363 22.05 12.07 -1.58
CA CYS A 363 23.39 11.48 -1.71
C CYS A 363 23.42 9.94 -1.74
N ILE A 364 22.36 9.28 -1.27
CA ILE A 364 22.26 7.81 -1.26
C ILE A 364 21.06 7.29 -2.03
N GLN A 365 20.12 8.16 -2.41
CA GLN A 365 18.80 7.81 -2.91
C GLN A 365 18.83 6.74 -4.03
N GLN A 366 19.74 6.85 -4.99
CA GLN A 366 19.87 5.88 -6.10
C GLN A 366 20.65 4.60 -5.76
N THR A 367 21.45 4.61 -4.70
CA THR A 367 22.40 3.53 -4.38
C THR A 367 21.97 2.70 -3.17
N PHE A 368 21.23 3.29 -2.23
CA PHE A 368 20.73 2.67 -1.00
C PHE A 368 19.27 3.11 -0.74
N PRO A 369 18.31 2.74 -1.61
CA PRO A 369 16.91 3.18 -1.51
C PRO A 369 16.24 2.76 -0.18
N GLU A 370 16.70 1.70 0.48
CA GLU A 370 16.19 1.24 1.77
C GLU A 370 16.58 2.14 2.96
N LEU A 371 17.57 3.02 2.79
CA LEU A 371 18.08 3.90 3.85
C LEU A 371 17.53 5.33 3.77
N ILE A 372 16.77 5.65 2.73
CA ILE A 372 16.30 7.03 2.46
C ILE A 372 15.44 7.61 3.59
N ASN A 373 14.74 6.77 4.34
CA ASN A 373 13.90 7.22 5.45
C ASN A 373 14.73 7.72 6.65
N PHE A 374 15.98 7.27 6.74
CA PHE A 374 16.87 7.48 7.88
C PHE A 374 18.00 8.45 7.58
N CYS A 375 18.44 8.54 6.33
CA CYS A 375 19.60 9.36 5.99
C CYS A 375 19.30 10.87 6.07
N PHE A 376 20.30 11.61 6.51
CA PHE A 376 20.40 13.05 6.29
C PHE A 376 21.78 13.31 5.73
N CYS A 377 21.86 13.73 4.47
CA CYS A 377 23.12 13.86 3.77
C CYS A 377 24.03 14.85 4.48
N THR A 378 25.26 14.43 4.73
CA THR A 378 26.31 15.36 5.15
C THR A 378 26.60 16.29 3.98
N SER A 379 26.74 17.59 4.26
CA SER A 379 27.27 18.53 3.28
C SER A 379 28.62 18.02 2.81
N SER A 380 28.77 17.84 1.50
CA SER A 380 30.06 17.50 0.87
C SER A 380 31.08 18.60 1.12
#